data_AF-A0A7Z9PS69-F1
#
_entry.id   AF-A0A7Z9PS69-F1
#
_cell.length_a   1.000
_cell.length_b   1.000
_cell.length_c   1.000
_cell.angle_alpha   90.00
_cell.angle_beta   90.00
_cell.angle_gamma   90.00
#
_symmetry.space_group_name_H-M   'P 1'
#
loop_
_entity.id
_entity.type
_entity.pdbx_description
1 polymer ?
#
loop_
_entity_poly.entity_id
_entity_poly.type
_entity_poly.pdbx_seq_one_letter_code
_entity_poly.pdbx_strand_id
1 'polypeptide(L)'
;KDCPFFHPTKTLELDLSRPEEVEKGCRWWLDLTSTGGEGMVVKPETFLAYGKKGLLQPALKVRGREYLRIIYGPDYTDHLDSLRQRAMSRKRSLALREFALGVEALEGFASGAPLYQTHRCVFGVLALESSPVDPRL
;
A
#
# COMPACT_ATOMS: atom_id res chain seq x y z
N LYS A 1 28.64 -11.15 -7.26
CA LYS A 1 27.91 -12.28 -7.90
C LYS A 1 26.44 -12.01 -7.66
N ASP A 2 25.68 -11.72 -8.71
CA ASP A 2 24.24 -11.49 -8.57
C ASP A 2 23.54 -12.81 -8.21
N CYS A 3 22.72 -12.78 -7.17
CA CYS A 3 21.89 -13.92 -6.79
C CYS A 3 20.66 -13.96 -7.72
N PRO A 4 20.44 -15.03 -8.49
CA PRO A 4 19.32 -15.09 -9.43
C PRO A 4 17.94 -15.14 -8.75
N PHE A 5 17.90 -15.29 -7.42
CA PHE A 5 16.66 -15.37 -6.65
C PHE A 5 16.27 -14.05 -5.96
N PHE A 6 17.23 -13.14 -5.76
CA PHE A 6 16.99 -11.86 -5.09
C PHE A 6 17.14 -10.73 -6.10
N HIS A 7 16.01 -10.20 -6.55
CA HIS A 7 15.98 -9.08 -7.49
C HIS A 7 15.83 -7.75 -6.73
N PRO A 8 16.57 -6.70 -7.11
CA PRO A 8 16.31 -5.37 -6.59
C PRO A 8 14.97 -4.84 -7.09
N THR A 9 14.25 -4.13 -6.22
CA THR A 9 13.01 -3.44 -6.61
C THR A 9 13.37 -2.11 -7.26
N LYS A 10 12.82 -1.82 -8.44
CA LYS A 10 12.93 -0.49 -9.05
C LYS A 10 12.17 0.52 -8.18
N THR A 11 12.84 1.58 -7.76
CA THR A 11 12.27 2.66 -6.94
C THR A 11 12.54 4.02 -7.58
N LEU A 12 11.72 5.01 -7.22
CA LEU A 12 11.87 6.39 -7.65
C LEU A 12 11.48 7.30 -6.48
N GLU A 13 12.44 8.11 -6.02
CA GLU A 13 12.20 9.16 -5.03
C GLU A 13 11.72 10.42 -5.74
N LEU A 14 10.75 11.11 -5.12
CA LEU A 14 10.05 12.26 -5.71
C LEU A 14 9.78 13.31 -4.64
N ASP A 15 10.06 14.57 -4.97
CA ASP A 15 9.62 15.72 -4.19
C ASP A 15 8.28 16.24 -4.74
N LEU A 16 7.19 15.96 -4.02
CA LEU A 16 5.84 16.33 -4.44
C LEU A 16 5.56 17.85 -4.37
N SER A 17 6.47 18.66 -3.83
CA SER A 17 6.37 20.13 -3.89
C SER A 17 6.77 20.69 -5.26
N ARG A 18 7.40 19.86 -6.10
CA ARG A 18 7.95 20.22 -7.41
C ARG A 18 7.11 19.60 -8.54
N PRO A 19 6.37 20.40 -9.33
CA PRO A 19 5.50 19.88 -10.40
C PRO A 19 6.21 18.97 -11.41
N GLU A 20 7.47 19.26 -11.72
CA GLU A 20 8.30 18.47 -12.64
C GLU A 20 8.61 17.06 -12.12
N GLU A 21 8.76 16.90 -10.80
CA GLU A 21 8.96 15.58 -10.18
C GLU A 21 7.65 14.78 -10.17
N VAL A 22 6.50 15.44 -10.04
CA VAL A 22 5.19 14.79 -10.21
C VAL A 22 5.03 14.26 -11.63
N GLU A 23 5.38 15.06 -12.65
CA GLU A 23 5.33 14.61 -14.05
C GLU A 23 6.27 13.42 -14.31
N LYS A 24 7.50 13.49 -13.80
CA LYS A 24 8.48 12.39 -13.86
C LYS A 24 7.94 11.11 -13.22
N GLY A 25 7.31 11.19 -12.06
CA GLY A 25 6.66 10.07 -11.39
C GLY A 25 5.53 9.45 -12.20
N CYS A 26 4.66 10.29 -12.78
CA CYS A 26 3.60 9.85 -13.67
C CYS A 26 4.15 9.13 -14.91
N ARG A 27 5.20 9.67 -15.55
CA ARG A 27 5.83 9.06 -16.72
C ARG A 27 6.46 7.72 -16.38
N TRP A 28 7.22 7.64 -15.29
CA TRP A 28 7.81 6.39 -14.81
C TRP A 28 6.75 5.30 -14.56
N TRP A 29 5.62 5.68 -13.96
CA TRP A 29 4.51 4.76 -13.74
C TRP A 29 3.82 4.32 -15.04
N LEU A 30 3.63 5.24 -16.00
CA LEU A 30 3.09 4.90 -17.32
C LEU A 30 4.00 3.92 -18.05
N ASP A 31 5.31 4.15 -18.05
CA ASP A 31 6.29 3.26 -18.68
C ASP A 31 6.27 1.87 -18.01
N LEU A 32 6.28 1.81 -16.68
CA LEU A 32 6.21 0.56 -15.92
C LEU A 32 4.94 -0.24 -16.25
N THR A 33 3.78 0.41 -16.28
CA THR A 33 2.50 -0.26 -16.52
C THR A 33 2.28 -0.62 -17.98
N SER A 34 2.83 0.15 -18.93
CA SER A 34 2.77 -0.16 -20.36
C SER A 34 3.55 -1.42 -20.76
N THR A 35 4.57 -1.78 -19.97
CA THR A 35 5.40 -2.98 -20.18
C THR A 35 4.90 -4.21 -19.41
N GLY A 36 3.67 -4.15 -18.86
CA GLY A 36 3.01 -5.25 -18.16
C GLY A 36 3.17 -5.25 -16.64
N GLY A 37 3.80 -4.22 -16.05
CA GLY A 37 3.83 -4.05 -14.60
C GLY A 37 2.44 -3.80 -14.02
N GLU A 38 2.16 -4.37 -12.84
CA GLU A 38 0.89 -4.16 -12.12
C GLU A 38 0.66 -2.67 -11.81
N GLY A 39 1.70 -1.93 -11.42
CA GLY A 39 1.60 -0.57 -10.92
C GLY A 39 2.72 -0.26 -9.93
N MET A 40 2.46 0.69 -9.03
CA MET A 40 3.42 1.10 -8.00
C MET A 40 2.81 1.14 -6.60
N VAL A 41 3.67 1.17 -5.60
CA VAL A 41 3.33 1.47 -4.21
C VAL A 41 4.02 2.76 -3.82
N VAL A 42 3.24 3.81 -3.56
CA VAL A 42 3.74 5.10 -3.09
C VAL A 42 3.84 5.07 -1.57
N LYS A 43 4.99 5.45 -1.02
CA LYS A 43 5.25 5.46 0.42
C LYS A 43 5.79 6.84 0.82
N PRO A 44 5.52 7.31 2.04
CA PRO A 44 6.28 8.41 2.61
C PRO A 44 7.78 8.05 2.68
N GLU A 45 8.65 9.04 2.61
CA GLU A 45 10.10 8.85 2.75
C GLU A 45 10.46 8.23 4.11
N THR A 46 9.83 8.73 5.19
CA THR A 46 9.98 8.18 6.53
C THR A 46 8.98 7.06 6.78
N PHE A 47 9.44 5.96 7.39
CA PHE A 47 8.61 4.79 7.65
C PHE A 47 7.41 5.08 8.56
N LEU A 48 7.63 5.84 9.63
CA LEU A 48 6.57 6.38 10.50
C LEU A 48 6.37 7.86 10.19
N ALA A 49 5.43 8.15 9.30
CA ALA A 49 5.10 9.52 8.90
C ALA A 49 3.82 10.01 9.57
N TYR A 50 3.83 11.24 10.07
CA TYR A 50 2.70 11.87 10.75
C TYR A 50 2.30 13.16 10.02
N GLY A 51 0.99 13.35 9.86
CA GLY A 51 0.41 14.59 9.37
C GLY A 51 -0.42 15.29 10.45
N LYS A 52 -1.15 16.34 10.05
CA LYS A 52 -1.99 17.14 10.97
C LYS A 52 -3.05 16.33 11.74
N LYS A 53 -3.41 15.13 11.25
CA LYS A 53 -4.46 14.27 11.81
C LYS A 53 -3.91 12.96 12.40
N GLY A 54 -2.60 12.89 12.66
CA GLY A 54 -1.93 11.71 13.19
C GLY A 54 -1.21 10.90 12.10
N LEU A 55 -1.08 9.59 12.33
CA LEU A 55 -0.34 8.67 11.48
C LEU A 55 -0.87 8.66 10.04
N LEU A 56 0.03 8.81 9.07
CA LEU A 56 -0.29 8.74 7.64
C LEU A 56 -0.38 7.28 7.18
N GLN A 57 -1.03 7.07 6.03
CA GLN A 57 -1.01 5.75 5.39
C GLN A 57 0.44 5.38 5.06
N PRO A 58 0.93 4.21 5.49
CA PRO A 58 2.32 3.81 5.26
C PRO A 58 2.60 3.51 3.77
N ALA A 59 1.55 3.18 3.01
CA ALA A 59 1.64 2.85 1.60
C ALA A 59 0.30 3.08 0.89
N LEU A 60 0.38 3.49 -0.38
CA LEU A 60 -0.75 3.59 -1.30
C LEU A 60 -0.46 2.81 -2.57
N LYS A 61 -1.31 1.84 -2.90
CA LYS A 61 -1.24 1.09 -4.16
C LYS A 61 -1.85 1.91 -5.31
N VAL A 62 -1.15 1.99 -6.43
CA VAL A 62 -1.60 2.66 -7.66
C VAL A 62 -1.39 1.71 -8.83
N ARG A 63 -2.47 1.03 -9.23
CA ARG A 63 -2.46 -0.06 -10.22
C ARG A 63 -2.77 0.47 -11.62
N GLY A 64 -2.09 -0.09 -12.62
CA GLY A 64 -2.21 0.24 -14.04
C GLY A 64 -3.57 -0.10 -14.63
N ARG A 65 -3.93 0.61 -15.71
CA ARG A 65 -5.24 0.47 -16.36
C ARG A 65 -5.52 -0.97 -16.81
N GLU A 66 -4.55 -1.61 -17.46
CA GLU A 66 -4.73 -2.97 -17.99
C GLU A 66 -4.77 -4.02 -16.87
N TYR A 67 -3.94 -3.86 -15.84
CA TYR A 67 -3.99 -4.73 -14.66
C TYR A 67 -5.35 -4.68 -13.96
N LEU A 68 -5.97 -3.50 -13.86
CA LEU A 68 -7.27 -3.34 -13.22
C LEU A 68 -8.41 -4.10 -13.94
N ARG A 69 -8.24 -4.53 -15.19
CA ARG A 69 -9.20 -5.44 -15.85
C ARG A 69 -9.28 -6.81 -15.17
N ILE A 70 -8.17 -7.28 -14.59
CA ILE A 70 -8.13 -8.54 -13.82
C ILE A 70 -8.98 -8.40 -12.53
N ILE A 71 -8.97 -7.21 -11.94
CA ILE A 71 -9.62 -6.93 -10.65
C ILE A 71 -11.10 -6.56 -10.82
N TYR A 72 -11.43 -5.75 -11.83
CA TYR A 72 -12.76 -5.16 -12.00
C TYR A 72 -13.55 -5.73 -13.19
N GLY A 73 -12.95 -6.61 -14.00
CA GLY A 73 -13.53 -7.14 -15.22
C GLY A 73 -13.03 -6.43 -16.48
N PRO A 74 -13.12 -7.08 -17.66
CA PRO A 74 -12.58 -6.57 -18.91
C PRO A 74 -13.25 -5.26 -19.38
N ASP A 75 -14.51 -5.04 -19.03
CA ASP A 75 -15.34 -3.89 -19.42
C ASP A 75 -15.36 -2.76 -18.38
N TYR A 76 -14.55 -2.83 -17.32
CA TYR A 76 -14.63 -1.86 -16.21
C TYR A 76 -14.42 -0.39 -16.63
N THR A 77 -13.73 -0.16 -17.74
CA THR A 77 -13.49 1.18 -18.28
C THR A 77 -14.77 1.88 -18.74
N ASP A 78 -15.82 1.11 -19.02
CA ASP A 78 -17.13 1.61 -19.44
C ASP A 78 -18.02 1.96 -18.23
N HIS A 79 -17.61 1.51 -17.04
CA HIS A 79 -18.35 1.67 -15.77
C HIS A 79 -17.63 2.59 -14.76
N LEU A 80 -16.67 3.40 -15.21
CA LEU A 80 -15.80 4.19 -14.32
C LEU A 80 -16.57 5.13 -13.39
N ASP A 81 -17.65 5.75 -13.85
CA ASP A 81 -18.41 6.71 -13.04
C ASP A 81 -19.08 6.06 -11.83
N SER A 82 -19.56 4.83 -11.99
CA SER A 82 -20.06 4.01 -10.87
C SER A 82 -18.93 3.55 -9.96
N LEU A 83 -17.82 3.06 -10.53
CA LEU A 83 -16.68 2.53 -9.76
C LEU A 83 -15.91 3.61 -8.96
N ARG A 84 -16.00 4.88 -9.37
CA ARG A 84 -15.43 6.01 -8.61
C ARG A 84 -16.10 6.22 -7.27
N GLN A 85 -17.37 5.80 -7.09
CA GLN A 85 -18.15 5.96 -5.86
C GLN A 85 -17.79 4.93 -4.77
N ARG A 86 -16.51 4.59 -4.63
CA ARG A 86 -16.04 3.55 -3.69
C ARG A 86 -15.71 4.11 -2.31
N ALA A 87 -16.18 3.41 -1.27
CA ALA A 87 -15.91 3.78 0.12
C ALA A 87 -14.52 3.28 0.58
N MET A 88 -13.51 4.16 0.51
CA MET A 88 -12.13 3.84 0.94
C MET A 88 -11.86 4.02 2.44
N SER A 89 -12.76 4.66 3.18
CA SER A 89 -12.54 5.06 4.58
C SER A 89 -12.29 3.86 5.50
N ARG A 90 -13.08 2.80 5.35
CA ARG A 90 -12.94 1.56 6.15
C ARG A 90 -11.61 0.87 5.89
N LYS A 91 -11.20 0.70 4.63
CA LYS A 91 -9.93 0.06 4.26
C LYS A 91 -8.73 0.87 4.77
N ARG A 92 -8.79 2.20 4.66
CA ARG A 92 -7.77 3.11 5.22
C ARG A 92 -7.64 2.97 6.75
N SER A 93 -8.77 2.89 7.45
CA SER A 93 -8.77 2.70 8.91
C SER A 93 -8.24 1.34 9.33
N LEU A 94 -8.55 0.27 8.59
CA LEU A 94 -8.02 -1.07 8.85
C LEU A 94 -6.52 -1.12 8.64
N ALA A 95 -6.03 -0.61 7.50
CA ALA A 95 -4.61 -0.58 7.17
C ALA A 95 -3.76 0.13 8.25
N LEU A 96 -4.24 1.24 8.82
CA LEU A 96 -3.54 1.94 9.90
C LEU A 96 -3.49 1.13 11.20
N ARG A 97 -4.59 0.45 11.55
CA ARG A 97 -4.66 -0.36 12.78
C ARG A 97 -3.81 -1.62 12.66
N GLU A 98 -3.85 -2.29 11.53
CA GLU A 98 -2.99 -3.44 11.22
C GLU A 98 -1.51 -3.03 11.24
N PHE A 99 -1.17 -1.91 10.61
CA PHE A 99 0.19 -1.38 10.63
C PHE A 99 0.68 -1.06 12.05
N ALA A 100 -0.13 -0.37 12.85
CA ALA A 100 0.23 -0.05 14.24
C ALA A 100 0.44 -1.31 15.09
N LEU A 101 -0.43 -2.32 14.97
CA LEU A 101 -0.27 -3.60 15.67
C LEU A 101 0.99 -4.35 15.19
N GLY A 102 1.30 -4.29 13.90
CA GLY A 102 2.51 -4.89 13.34
C GLY A 102 3.79 -4.26 13.89
N VAL A 103 3.84 -2.93 13.94
CA VAL A 103 4.97 -2.19 14.52
C VAL A 103 5.14 -2.54 16.01
N GLU A 104 4.05 -2.47 16.79
CA GLU A 104 4.07 -2.84 18.22
C GLU A 104 4.55 -4.28 18.45
N ALA A 105 4.13 -5.23 17.60
CA ALA A 105 4.57 -6.62 17.69
C ALA A 105 6.09 -6.75 17.47
N LEU A 106 6.63 -6.05 16.47
CA LEU A 106 8.06 -6.06 16.14
C LEU A 106 8.88 -5.39 17.24
N GLU A 107 8.47 -4.21 17.70
CA GLU A 107 9.16 -3.46 18.76
C GLU A 107 9.17 -4.23 20.08
N GLY A 108 8.02 -4.79 20.47
CA GLY A 108 7.91 -5.61 21.68
C GLY A 108 8.78 -6.86 21.60
N PHE A 109 8.77 -7.56 20.47
CA PHE A 109 9.61 -8.75 20.28
C PHE A 109 11.10 -8.41 20.32
N ALA A 110 11.54 -7.37 19.60
CA ALA A 110 12.92 -6.92 19.58
C ALA A 110 13.42 -6.48 20.97
N SER A 111 12.51 -5.98 21.81
CA SER A 111 12.79 -5.57 23.19
C SER A 111 12.72 -6.71 24.21
N GLY A 112 12.48 -7.96 23.78
CA GLY A 112 12.42 -9.13 24.65
C GLY A 112 11.10 -9.26 25.44
N ALA A 113 10.01 -8.66 24.97
CA ALA A 113 8.70 -8.81 25.60
C ALA A 113 8.28 -10.30 25.63
N PRO A 114 7.49 -10.72 26.64
CA PRO A 114 6.94 -12.07 26.67
C PRO A 114 6.12 -12.39 25.41
N LEU A 115 6.25 -13.61 24.90
CA LEU A 115 5.65 -14.04 23.64
C LEU A 115 4.14 -13.74 23.53
N TYR A 116 3.40 -13.84 24.63
CA TYR A 116 1.95 -13.57 24.63
C TYR A 116 1.62 -12.11 24.30
N GLN A 117 2.51 -11.15 24.61
CA GLN A 117 2.31 -9.74 24.28
C GLN A 117 2.54 -9.50 22.79
N THR A 118 3.58 -10.10 22.20
CA THR A 118 3.80 -10.09 20.75
C THR A 118 2.64 -10.77 20.02
N HIS A 119 2.24 -11.96 20.45
CA HIS A 119 1.14 -12.71 19.85
C HIS A 119 -0.19 -11.97 19.94
N ARG A 120 -0.46 -11.22 21.01
CA ARG A 120 -1.66 -10.38 21.10
C ARG A 120 -1.76 -9.40 19.93
N CYS A 121 -0.64 -8.76 19.56
CA CYS A 121 -0.59 -7.82 18.45
C CYS A 121 -0.72 -8.55 17.10
N VAL A 122 0.00 -9.65 16.92
CA VAL A 122 -0.06 -10.50 15.70
C VAL A 122 -1.47 -11.04 15.46
N PHE A 123 -2.13 -11.59 16.49
CA PHE A 123 -3.50 -12.08 16.39
C PHE A 123 -4.51 -10.95 16.23
N GLY A 124 -4.22 -9.76 16.72
CA GLY A 124 -4.99 -8.56 16.43
C GLY A 124 -5.03 -8.24 14.94
N VAL A 125 -3.89 -8.32 14.23
CA VAL A 125 -3.83 -8.16 12.76
C VAL A 125 -4.70 -9.23 12.08
N LEU A 126 -4.55 -10.50 12.46
CA LEU A 126 -5.33 -11.60 11.89
C LEU A 126 -6.85 -11.40 12.09
N ALA A 127 -7.26 -10.91 13.25
CA ALA A 127 -8.66 -10.60 13.54
C ALA A 127 -9.20 -9.45 12.69
N LEU A 128 -8.39 -8.40 12.43
CA LEU A 128 -8.80 -7.27 11.59
C LEU A 128 -9.00 -7.68 10.13
N GLU A 129 -8.15 -8.56 9.59
CA GLU A 129 -8.28 -9.09 8.23
C GLU A 129 -9.56 -9.92 8.01
N SER A 130 -10.16 -10.45 9.09
CA SER A 130 -11.46 -11.13 9.01
C SER A 130 -12.64 -10.17 8.85
N SER A 131 -12.43 -8.85 8.95
CA SER A 131 -13.48 -7.85 8.76
C SER A 131 -13.84 -7.71 7.29
N PRO A 132 -15.13 -7.77 6.92
CA PRO A 132 -15.54 -7.68 5.51
C PRO A 132 -15.18 -6.31 4.92
N VAL A 133 -14.43 -6.32 3.84
CA VAL A 133 -14.08 -5.16 3.02
C VAL A 133 -14.29 -5.51 1.55
N ASP A 134 -14.46 -4.50 0.70
CA ASP A 134 -14.53 -4.72 -0.75
C ASP A 134 -13.22 -5.39 -1.21
N PRO A 135 -13.27 -6.64 -1.75
CA PRO A 135 -12.07 -7.41 -2.10
C PRO A 135 -11.28 -6.80 -3.26
N ARG A 136 -11.85 -5.82 -3.97
CA ARG A 136 -11.20 -5.15 -5.11
C ARG A 136 -10.23 -4.04 -4.67
N LEU A 137 -10.27 -3.64 -3.39
CA LEU A 137 -9.54 -2.49 -2.83
C LEU A 137 -8.14 -2.84 -2.28
#